data_AF-A0A2G8K761-F1
#
_entry.id   AF-A0A2G8K761-F1
#
_cell.length_a   1.000
_cell.length_b   1.000
_cell.length_c   1.000
_cell.angle_alpha   90.00
_cell.angle_beta   90.00
_cell.angle_gamma   90.00
#
_symmetry.space_group_name_H-M   'P 1'
#
loop_
_entity.id
_entity.type
_entity.pdbx_description
1 polymer ?
#
loop_
_entity_poly.entity_id
_entity_poly.type
_entity_poly.pdbx_seq_one_letter_code
_entity_poly.pdbx_strand_id
1 'polypeptide(L)'
;MPAVDVQSDLINAKQKGEDALQKFVQERLTTDTTDFFAPIKQQKLKTFSDIKKIVTVSASKGKTIIVQEDRNLFCKIFTVNDQLRRKIDLKDMFQYSLGTYPYALATVHGCLVKTNKSKLMECMERGHDPIDLESIKDKESVWIYDAMAILQQLGNSSSAERTKRATCGEVRVKITGPTQRKTLQWKKFLSNGSNKTALVEFLYREWSKPEYAGKLKGIELVVTHGTKCHSIKSTDGINLTVNDVQELSSTHEEADTRLLLHAAHAAQTVPVVVIRSPDTDVAVLAVTFKKQISADVYFDTGVKNRRRLVNINQLSDQLGEKKSSALLGLHAFTGCDAVSAFTGKGKVKGYDLLLKDEQVEQLMCELGTSSLVSPELMTACEMFVCKLYGSQI
;
A
#
# COMPACT_ATOMS: atom_id res chain seq x y z
N MET A 1 -19.58 15.96 18.23
CA MET A 1 -19.96 15.70 19.65
C MET A 1 -19.30 14.41 20.10
N PRO A 2 -18.72 14.33 21.31
CA PRO A 2 -18.20 13.05 21.83
C PRO A 2 -19.37 12.05 21.89
N ALA A 3 -19.12 10.84 21.41
CA ALA A 3 -20.14 9.81 21.30
C ALA A 3 -20.56 9.36 22.71
N VAL A 4 -21.77 9.74 23.13
CA VAL A 4 -22.33 9.55 24.49
C VAL A 4 -22.29 8.08 24.94
N ASP A 5 -22.39 7.18 23.98
CA ASP A 5 -22.27 5.73 24.14
C ASP A 5 -20.85 5.29 24.57
N VAL A 6 -19.79 5.89 24.03
CA VAL A 6 -18.40 5.58 24.44
C VAL A 6 -18.14 6.03 25.88
N GLN A 7 -18.64 7.20 26.27
CA GLN A 7 -18.53 7.70 27.64
C GLN A 7 -19.23 6.76 28.62
N SER A 8 -20.47 6.36 28.31
CA SER A 8 -21.24 5.42 29.13
C SER A 8 -20.55 4.07 29.28
N ASP A 9 -19.99 3.52 28.19
CA ASP A 9 -19.29 2.24 28.23
C ASP A 9 -17.99 2.30 29.04
N LEU A 10 -17.24 3.40 28.98
CA LEU A 10 -16.01 3.56 29.75
C LEU A 10 -16.26 3.71 31.25
N ILE A 11 -17.29 4.47 31.63
CA ILE A 11 -17.65 4.67 33.04
C ILE A 11 -18.19 3.38 33.64
N ASN A 12 -19.04 2.65 32.90
CA ASN A 12 -19.75 1.48 33.42
C ASN A 12 -19.04 0.15 33.13
N ALA A 13 -17.83 0.16 32.55
CA ALA A 13 -17.10 -1.06 32.17
C ALA A 13 -16.91 -2.02 33.34
N LYS A 14 -16.57 -1.49 34.52
CA LYS A 14 -16.38 -2.29 35.74
C LYS A 14 -17.68 -2.97 36.16
N GLN A 15 -18.77 -2.19 36.27
CA GLN A 15 -20.07 -2.71 36.67
C GLN A 15 -20.56 -3.80 35.72
N LYS A 16 -20.46 -3.57 34.39
CA LYS A 16 -20.85 -4.57 33.38
C LYS A 16 -20.04 -5.86 33.49
N GLY A 17 -18.78 -5.78 33.91
CA GLY A 17 -17.94 -6.94 34.19
C GLY A 17 -18.38 -7.71 35.45
N GLU A 18 -18.72 -6.99 36.51
CA GLU A 18 -19.24 -7.57 37.75
C GLU A 18 -20.59 -8.26 37.52
N ASP A 19 -21.50 -7.65 36.77
CA ASP A 19 -22.80 -8.24 36.41
C ASP A 19 -22.63 -9.52 35.57
N ALA A 20 -21.65 -9.55 34.67
CA ALA A 20 -21.35 -10.74 33.87
C ALA A 20 -20.73 -11.87 34.71
N LEU A 21 -19.93 -11.54 35.72
CA LEU A 21 -19.41 -12.52 36.67
C LEU A 21 -20.54 -13.11 37.51
N GLN A 22 -21.43 -12.27 38.05
CA GLN A 22 -22.59 -12.74 38.81
C GLN A 22 -23.48 -13.66 37.97
N LYS A 23 -23.73 -13.27 36.72
CA LYS A 23 -24.48 -14.08 35.77
C LYS A 23 -23.80 -15.43 35.49
N PHE A 24 -22.48 -15.44 35.31
CA PHE A 24 -21.70 -16.68 35.14
C PHE A 24 -21.84 -17.61 36.35
N VAL A 25 -21.68 -17.07 37.57
CA VAL A 25 -21.82 -17.84 38.82
C VAL A 25 -23.23 -18.42 38.92
N GLN A 26 -24.25 -17.61 38.65
CA GLN A 26 -25.64 -18.05 38.74
C GLN A 26 -25.97 -19.13 37.69
N GLU A 27 -25.61 -18.93 36.43
CA GLU A 27 -25.94 -19.83 35.32
C GLU A 27 -25.16 -21.14 35.35
N ARG A 28 -23.91 -21.14 35.83
CA ARG A 28 -23.01 -22.31 35.75
C ARG A 28 -22.66 -22.98 37.07
N LEU A 29 -22.70 -22.26 38.18
CA LEU A 29 -22.33 -22.80 39.49
C LEU A 29 -23.55 -23.01 40.41
N THR A 30 -24.61 -22.21 40.25
CA THR A 30 -25.78 -22.29 41.12
C THR A 30 -26.94 -23.04 40.49
N THR A 31 -27.29 -22.72 39.25
CA THR A 31 -28.50 -23.26 38.58
C THR A 31 -28.20 -24.38 37.58
N ASP A 32 -26.92 -24.58 37.24
CA ASP A 32 -26.43 -25.55 36.25
C ASP A 32 -27.22 -25.55 34.92
N THR A 33 -27.66 -24.36 34.50
CA THR A 33 -28.48 -24.17 33.29
C THR A 33 -27.64 -24.13 32.02
N THR A 34 -26.33 -23.91 32.15
CA THR A 34 -25.37 -23.90 31.04
C THR A 34 -24.10 -24.64 31.42
N ASP A 35 -23.56 -25.43 30.50
CA ASP A 35 -22.31 -26.17 30.70
C ASP A 35 -21.16 -25.24 31.12
N PHE A 36 -20.37 -25.71 32.09
CA PHE A 36 -19.25 -24.98 32.64
C PHE A 36 -18.22 -24.59 31.58
N PHE A 37 -18.03 -25.44 30.55
CA PHE A 37 -17.07 -25.21 29.47
C PHE A 37 -17.65 -24.48 28.25
N ALA A 38 -18.93 -24.11 28.27
CA ALA A 38 -19.54 -23.39 27.17
C ALA A 38 -18.83 -22.02 26.93
N PRO A 39 -18.75 -21.52 25.68
CA PRO A 39 -18.11 -20.24 25.39
C PRO A 39 -18.76 -19.06 26.13
N ILE A 40 -17.96 -18.16 26.69
CA ILE A 40 -18.44 -16.92 27.30
C ILE A 40 -18.56 -15.84 26.22
N LYS A 41 -19.70 -15.15 26.15
CA LYS A 41 -19.90 -14.05 25.20
C LYS A 41 -18.99 -12.88 25.54
N GLN A 42 -18.15 -12.47 24.58
CA GLN A 42 -17.33 -11.28 24.71
C GLN A 42 -18.20 -10.02 24.82
N GLN A 43 -17.95 -9.19 25.85
CA GLN A 43 -18.61 -7.90 25.98
C GLN A 43 -18.05 -6.90 24.96
N LYS A 44 -18.91 -6.38 24.07
CA LYS A 44 -18.55 -5.44 23.01
C LYS A 44 -18.58 -3.98 23.50
N LEU A 45 -17.83 -3.66 24.54
CA LEU A 45 -17.72 -2.29 25.07
C LEU A 45 -17.02 -1.37 24.07
N LYS A 46 -17.57 -0.18 23.84
CA LYS A 46 -16.94 0.84 23.01
C LYS A 46 -15.82 1.55 23.78
N THR A 47 -14.75 1.88 23.07
CA THR A 47 -13.55 2.51 23.65
C THR A 47 -13.26 3.84 22.95
N PHE A 48 -12.27 4.60 23.45
CA PHE A 48 -11.75 5.79 22.74
C PHE A 48 -11.33 5.50 21.27
N SER A 49 -11.02 4.24 20.94
CA SER A 49 -10.71 3.81 19.56
C SER A 49 -11.93 3.88 18.65
N ASP A 50 -13.14 3.74 19.20
CA ASP A 50 -14.40 3.78 18.46
C ASP A 50 -14.88 5.21 18.21
N ILE A 51 -14.36 6.21 18.95
CA ILE A 51 -14.56 7.64 18.65
C ILE A 51 -13.92 8.03 17.31
N LYS A 52 -12.82 7.35 16.93
CA LYS A 52 -12.06 7.64 15.70
C LYS A 52 -12.45 6.79 14.51
N LYS A 53 -13.37 5.83 14.65
CA LYS A 53 -13.87 5.10 13.48
C LYS A 53 -14.73 6.05 12.67
N ILE A 54 -14.17 6.49 11.55
CA ILE A 54 -14.95 7.01 10.43
C ILE A 54 -15.97 5.93 10.11
N VAL A 55 -17.25 6.20 10.34
CA VAL A 55 -18.34 5.28 10.02
C VAL A 55 -18.23 5.00 8.53
N THR A 56 -17.97 3.75 8.15
CA THR A 56 -17.93 3.36 6.75
C THR A 56 -19.33 3.53 6.19
N VAL A 57 -19.56 4.65 5.50
CA VAL A 57 -20.86 4.91 4.90
C VAL A 57 -20.98 4.06 3.64
N SER A 58 -22.00 3.21 3.59
CA SER A 58 -22.36 2.47 2.37
C SER A 58 -22.60 3.46 1.22
N ALA A 59 -22.24 3.10 -0.01
CA ALA A 59 -22.35 3.99 -1.18
C ALA A 59 -23.74 4.65 -1.35
N SER A 60 -24.83 3.95 -1.01
CA SER A 60 -26.20 4.49 -1.02
C SER A 60 -26.40 5.61 0.02
N LYS A 61 -26.06 5.35 1.29
CA LYS A 61 -26.09 6.36 2.36
C LYS A 61 -25.12 7.51 2.10
N GLY A 62 -23.99 7.25 1.44
CA GLY A 62 -23.00 8.28 1.10
C GLY A 62 -23.59 9.34 0.17
N LYS A 63 -24.31 8.92 -0.87
CA LYS A 63 -25.03 9.84 -1.76
C LYS A 63 -26.06 10.70 -1.01
N THR A 64 -26.81 10.10 -0.08
CA THR A 64 -27.79 10.85 0.73
C THR A 64 -27.11 11.90 1.60
N ILE A 65 -25.97 11.58 2.22
CA ILE A 65 -25.19 12.51 3.04
C ILE A 65 -24.66 13.66 2.17
N ILE A 66 -24.11 13.38 0.99
CA ILE A 66 -23.63 14.42 0.05
C ILE A 66 -24.77 15.40 -0.26
N VAL A 67 -25.93 14.89 -0.65
CA VAL A 67 -27.10 15.74 -0.98
C VAL A 67 -27.57 16.55 0.23
N GLN A 68 -27.53 15.97 1.43
CA GLN A 68 -27.89 16.69 2.65
C GLN A 68 -26.89 17.79 3.01
N GLU A 69 -25.59 17.52 2.91
CA GLU A 69 -24.53 18.51 3.16
C GLU A 69 -24.56 19.63 2.12
N ASP A 70 -24.69 19.30 0.83
CA ASP A 70 -24.81 20.29 -0.25
C ASP A 70 -26.06 21.15 -0.05
N ARG A 71 -27.21 20.56 0.33
CA ARG A 71 -28.43 21.30 0.67
C ARG A 71 -28.22 22.25 1.85
N ASN A 72 -27.60 21.76 2.94
CA ASN A 72 -27.38 22.56 4.14
C ASN A 72 -26.43 23.74 3.86
N LEU A 73 -25.38 23.49 3.09
CA LEU A 73 -24.43 24.51 2.68
C LEU A 73 -25.09 25.52 1.73
N PHE A 74 -25.88 25.06 0.76
CA PHE A 74 -26.66 25.91 -0.12
C PHE A 74 -27.58 26.85 0.68
N CYS A 75 -28.33 26.31 1.65
CA CYS A 75 -29.16 27.12 2.54
C CYS A 75 -28.35 28.19 3.27
N LYS A 76 -27.19 27.83 3.84
CA LYS A 76 -26.31 28.80 4.53
C LYS A 76 -25.81 29.90 3.60
N ILE A 77 -25.38 29.55 2.40
CA ILE A 77 -24.87 30.51 1.42
C ILE A 77 -25.98 31.45 0.97
N PHE A 78 -27.17 30.89 0.68
CA PHE A 78 -28.35 31.68 0.33
C PHE A 78 -28.71 32.67 1.45
N THR A 79 -28.77 32.20 2.70
CA THR A 79 -29.03 33.06 3.87
C THR A 79 -27.98 34.16 4.00
N VAL A 80 -26.70 33.86 3.80
CA VAL A 80 -25.63 34.87 3.83
C VAL A 80 -25.74 35.87 2.68
N ASN A 81 -26.06 35.41 1.47
CA ASN A 81 -26.22 36.26 0.29
C ASN A 81 -27.37 37.25 0.48
N ASP A 82 -28.50 36.74 0.97
CA ASP A 82 -29.74 37.50 1.19
C ASP A 82 -29.65 38.42 2.43
N GLN A 83 -29.24 37.90 3.59
CA GLN A 83 -29.25 38.64 4.85
C GLN A 83 -28.05 39.57 5.04
N LEU A 84 -26.87 39.23 4.51
CA LEU A 84 -25.66 40.06 4.67
C LEU A 84 -25.37 40.93 3.43
N ARG A 85 -26.28 40.97 2.44
CA ARG A 85 -26.14 41.70 1.16
C ARG A 85 -24.79 41.51 0.48
N ARG A 86 -24.15 40.37 0.70
CA ARG A 86 -22.99 39.98 -0.11
C ARG A 86 -23.55 39.73 -1.51
N LYS A 87 -22.99 40.33 -2.55
CA LYS A 87 -23.42 40.07 -3.93
C LYS A 87 -22.66 38.85 -4.45
N ILE A 88 -22.91 37.67 -3.90
CA ILE A 88 -22.24 36.44 -4.33
C ILE A 88 -22.91 35.97 -5.62
N ASP A 89 -22.12 35.82 -6.67
CA ASP A 89 -22.57 35.21 -7.92
C ASP A 89 -22.65 33.68 -7.73
N LEU A 90 -23.88 33.18 -7.62
CA LEU A 90 -24.14 31.76 -7.48
C LEU A 90 -23.73 30.97 -8.73
N LYS A 91 -23.78 31.57 -9.91
CA LYS A 91 -23.39 30.90 -11.17
C LYS A 91 -21.90 30.62 -11.22
N ASP A 92 -21.09 31.56 -10.74
CA ASP A 92 -19.64 31.39 -10.61
C ASP A 92 -19.32 30.36 -9.52
N MET A 93 -19.96 30.47 -8.36
CA MET A 93 -19.73 29.56 -7.24
C MET A 93 -20.00 28.09 -7.58
N PHE A 94 -21.07 27.77 -8.32
CA PHE A 94 -21.40 26.39 -8.69
C PHE A 94 -20.47 25.76 -9.73
N GLN A 95 -19.49 26.50 -10.26
CA GLN A 95 -18.43 25.92 -11.08
C GLN A 95 -17.39 25.18 -10.22
N TYR A 96 -17.38 25.42 -8.90
CA TYR A 96 -16.41 24.85 -7.98
C TYR A 96 -17.06 23.80 -7.07
N SER A 97 -16.28 22.80 -6.65
CA SER A 97 -16.77 21.83 -5.67
C SER A 97 -16.93 22.50 -4.31
N LEU A 98 -18.06 22.24 -3.65
CA LEU A 98 -18.38 22.79 -2.34
C LEU A 98 -17.66 22.08 -1.17
N GLY A 99 -16.98 20.96 -1.43
CA GLY A 99 -16.13 20.25 -0.47
C GLY A 99 -14.64 20.58 -0.65
N THR A 100 -13.80 20.13 0.28
CA THR A 100 -12.33 20.28 0.20
C THR A 100 -11.75 19.74 -1.12
N TYR A 101 -12.36 18.68 -1.63
CA TYR A 101 -12.04 18.09 -2.92
C TYR A 101 -13.35 17.69 -3.61
N PRO A 102 -13.37 17.60 -4.95
CA PRO A 102 -14.51 17.07 -5.69
C PRO A 102 -14.88 15.66 -5.21
N TYR A 103 -16.17 15.36 -5.05
CA TYR A 103 -16.64 14.02 -4.64
C TYR A 103 -16.30 12.90 -5.65
N ALA A 104 -15.88 13.26 -6.87
CA ALA A 104 -15.30 12.32 -7.83
C ALA A 104 -13.94 11.77 -7.38
N LEU A 105 -13.24 12.46 -6.47
CA LEU A 105 -11.91 12.13 -5.96
C LEU A 105 -11.87 12.03 -4.43
N ALA A 106 -12.95 12.33 -3.72
CA ALA A 106 -12.98 12.30 -2.26
C ALA A 106 -14.24 11.63 -1.71
N THR A 107 -14.04 11.03 -0.54
CA THR A 107 -15.10 10.54 0.33
C THR A 107 -15.91 11.71 0.91
N VAL A 108 -17.11 11.41 1.42
CA VAL A 108 -17.98 12.38 2.11
C VAL A 108 -17.34 13.08 3.32
N HIS A 109 -16.21 12.54 3.81
CA HIS A 109 -15.45 13.09 4.93
C HIS A 109 -14.22 13.91 4.48
N GLY A 110 -14.10 14.19 3.18
CA GLY A 110 -12.98 14.96 2.62
C GLY A 110 -11.66 14.18 2.50
N CYS A 111 -11.65 12.87 2.76
CA CYS A 111 -10.48 12.03 2.52
C CYS A 111 -10.41 11.55 1.07
N LEU A 112 -9.21 11.40 0.52
CA LEU A 112 -8.99 10.81 -0.80
C LEU A 112 -9.56 9.40 -0.89
N VAL A 113 -10.10 9.05 -2.05
CA VAL A 113 -10.62 7.72 -2.35
C VAL A 113 -9.44 6.78 -2.60
N LYS A 114 -9.50 5.60 -1.98
CA LYS A 114 -8.51 4.54 -2.17
C LYS A 114 -9.05 3.46 -3.10
N THR A 115 -8.16 2.82 -3.83
CA THR A 115 -8.46 1.71 -4.75
C THR A 115 -7.69 0.46 -4.34
N ASN A 116 -8.20 -0.70 -4.71
CA ASN A 116 -7.48 -1.94 -4.49
C ASN A 116 -6.48 -2.16 -5.63
N LYS A 117 -5.23 -1.74 -5.41
CA LYS A 117 -4.12 -1.86 -6.37
C LYS A 117 -3.93 -3.30 -6.84
N SER A 118 -4.00 -4.28 -5.94
CA SER A 118 -3.77 -5.70 -6.27
C SER A 118 -4.69 -6.26 -7.36
N LYS A 119 -5.85 -5.64 -7.59
CA LYS A 119 -6.73 -5.99 -8.73
C LYS A 119 -6.09 -5.75 -10.08
N LEU A 120 -5.15 -4.81 -10.20
CA LEU A 120 -4.41 -4.59 -11.44
C LEU A 120 -3.51 -5.80 -11.75
N MET A 121 -2.79 -6.29 -10.73
CA MET A 121 -1.97 -7.49 -10.88
C MET A 121 -2.82 -8.71 -11.25
N GLU A 122 -3.97 -8.91 -10.59
CA GLU A 122 -4.90 -9.98 -10.98
C GLU A 122 -5.38 -9.85 -12.44
N CYS A 123 -5.58 -8.63 -12.95
CA CYS A 123 -5.95 -8.41 -14.35
C CYS A 123 -4.82 -8.76 -15.32
N MET A 124 -3.59 -8.36 -15.01
CA MET A 124 -2.41 -8.66 -15.82
C MET A 124 -2.13 -10.15 -15.90
N GLU A 125 -2.32 -10.88 -14.79
CA GLU A 125 -2.12 -12.33 -14.72
C GLU A 125 -3.23 -13.14 -15.42
N ARG A 126 -4.32 -12.51 -15.91
CA ARG A 126 -5.41 -13.27 -16.57
C ARG A 126 -4.89 -13.98 -17.81
N GLY A 127 -5.04 -15.30 -17.82
CA GLY A 127 -4.59 -16.14 -18.93
C GLY A 127 -3.15 -16.63 -18.80
N HIS A 128 -2.48 -16.39 -17.66
CA HIS A 128 -1.16 -16.93 -17.34
C HIS A 128 -1.23 -17.81 -16.11
N ASP A 129 -0.66 -19.01 -16.23
CA ASP A 129 -0.50 -19.90 -15.09
C ASP A 129 0.79 -19.54 -14.32
N PRO A 130 0.75 -19.64 -12.97
CA PRO A 130 1.96 -19.57 -12.17
C PRO A 130 3.03 -20.55 -12.64
N ILE A 131 4.28 -20.09 -12.61
CA ILE A 131 5.41 -20.96 -12.91
C ILE A 131 5.83 -21.70 -11.64
N ASP A 132 6.27 -22.95 -11.80
CA ASP A 132 6.91 -23.69 -10.72
C ASP A 132 8.31 -23.14 -10.42
N LEU A 133 8.60 -22.94 -9.15
CA LEU A 133 9.92 -22.55 -8.64
C LEU A 133 11.01 -23.54 -9.05
N GLU A 134 10.70 -24.83 -9.21
CA GLU A 134 11.65 -25.83 -9.70
C GLU A 134 12.24 -25.45 -11.07
N SER A 135 11.46 -24.81 -11.94
CA SER A 135 11.89 -24.46 -13.31
C SER A 135 13.02 -23.43 -13.39
N ILE A 136 13.27 -22.70 -12.29
CA ILE A 136 14.32 -21.68 -12.22
C ILE A 136 15.50 -22.08 -11.34
N LYS A 137 15.44 -23.23 -10.64
CA LYS A 137 16.48 -23.62 -9.67
C LYS A 137 17.83 -23.89 -10.31
N ASP A 138 17.82 -24.46 -11.51
CA ASP A 138 19.06 -24.82 -12.22
C ASP A 138 19.66 -23.64 -13.00
N LYS A 139 18.98 -22.49 -13.01
CA LYS A 139 19.46 -21.28 -13.69
C LYS A 139 20.26 -20.43 -12.72
N GLU A 140 21.39 -19.90 -13.20
CA GLU A 140 22.12 -18.86 -12.48
C GLU A 140 21.20 -17.64 -12.31
N SER A 141 20.83 -17.34 -11.06
CA SER A 141 19.80 -16.36 -10.74
C SER A 141 20.13 -15.53 -9.51
N VAL A 142 19.72 -14.26 -9.55
CA VAL A 142 19.81 -13.33 -8.41
C VAL A 142 18.41 -13.08 -7.85
N TRP A 143 18.29 -13.20 -6.53
CA TRP A 143 17.05 -12.94 -5.81
C TRP A 143 17.10 -11.59 -5.11
N ILE A 144 16.19 -10.70 -5.52
CA ILE A 144 16.05 -9.36 -4.96
C ILE A 144 14.83 -9.35 -4.06
N TYR A 145 15.05 -9.07 -2.78
CA TYR A 145 14.00 -9.09 -1.77
C TYR A 145 13.56 -7.68 -1.40
N ASP A 146 12.24 -7.45 -1.45
CA ASP A 146 11.63 -6.32 -0.76
C ASP A 146 11.79 -6.50 0.75
N ALA A 147 12.83 -5.87 1.30
CA ALA A 147 13.16 -5.94 2.71
C ALA A 147 12.00 -5.42 3.58
N MET A 148 11.26 -4.42 3.12
CA MET A 148 10.15 -3.85 3.87
C MET A 148 9.03 -4.87 4.04
N ALA A 149 8.73 -5.65 3.00
CA ALA A 149 7.77 -6.74 3.05
C ALA A 149 8.19 -7.82 4.07
N ILE A 150 9.47 -8.18 4.14
CA ILE A 150 10.00 -9.15 5.12
C ILE A 150 9.89 -8.58 6.54
N LEU A 151 10.33 -7.34 6.74
CA LEU A 151 10.31 -6.68 8.05
C LEU A 151 8.89 -6.57 8.62
N GLN A 152 7.89 -6.31 7.78
CA GLN A 152 6.50 -6.27 8.23
C GLN A 152 5.99 -7.62 8.76
N GLN A 153 6.46 -8.74 8.19
CA GLN A 153 6.07 -10.09 8.62
C GLN A 153 6.64 -10.45 10.00
N LEU A 154 7.83 -9.95 10.35
CA LEU A 154 8.47 -10.15 11.66
C LEU A 154 7.68 -9.52 12.84
N GLY A 155 6.69 -8.66 12.54
CA GLY A 155 5.82 -8.05 13.54
C GLY A 155 4.80 -9.00 14.19
N ASN A 156 4.57 -10.19 13.63
CA ASN A 156 3.46 -11.07 14.01
C ASN A 156 3.83 -12.14 15.07
N SER A 157 4.55 -11.75 16.14
CA SER A 157 4.73 -12.62 17.32
C SER A 157 3.56 -12.44 18.31
N SER A 158 2.63 -13.39 18.32
CA SER A 158 1.66 -13.76 19.37
C SER A 158 1.23 -12.68 20.39
N SER A 159 0.10 -12.02 20.11
CA SER A 159 -1.00 -11.79 21.07
C SER A 159 -2.16 -11.14 20.32
N ALA A 160 -3.29 -11.85 20.26
CA ALA A 160 -4.46 -11.58 19.44
C ALA A 160 -5.28 -10.33 19.85
N GLU A 161 -4.79 -9.44 20.73
CA GLU A 161 -5.65 -8.44 21.35
C GLU A 161 -5.22 -6.96 21.29
N ARG A 162 -4.11 -6.58 20.62
CA ARG A 162 -3.68 -5.16 20.62
C ARG A 162 -3.32 -4.56 19.26
N THR A 163 -3.72 -5.20 18.16
CA THR A 163 -3.40 -4.75 16.79
C THR A 163 -4.29 -3.61 16.26
N LYS A 164 -5.24 -3.08 17.05
CA LYS A 164 -6.18 -2.03 16.61
C LYS A 164 -5.85 -0.61 17.10
N ARG A 165 -4.57 -0.22 17.12
CA ARG A 165 -4.16 1.18 17.38
C ARG A 165 -3.34 1.74 16.22
N ALA A 166 -3.99 1.86 15.06
CA ALA A 166 -3.54 2.76 14.02
C ALA A 166 -4.00 4.17 14.44
N THR A 167 -3.24 4.81 15.32
CA THR A 167 -3.53 6.17 15.76
C THR A 167 -2.27 7.03 15.61
N CYS A 168 -2.47 8.14 14.91
CA CYS A 168 -1.58 9.29 14.75
C CYS A 168 -0.66 9.53 15.98
N GLY A 169 0.63 9.74 15.69
CA GLY A 169 1.73 10.03 16.61
C GLY A 169 3.03 9.40 16.10
N GLU A 170 4.16 10.09 16.19
CA GLU A 170 5.47 9.50 15.87
C GLU A 170 5.99 8.68 17.05
N VAL A 171 6.51 7.49 16.79
CA VAL A 171 7.36 6.77 17.77
C VAL A 171 8.75 6.84 17.20
N ARG A 172 9.64 7.62 17.80
CA ARG A 172 11.08 7.57 17.48
C ARG A 172 11.75 6.64 18.47
N VAL A 173 12.40 5.59 17.98
CA VAL A 173 13.17 4.68 18.84
C VAL A 173 14.61 4.75 18.40
N LYS A 174 15.50 5.09 19.33
CA LYS A 174 16.94 4.97 19.10
C LYS A 174 17.31 3.48 19.15
N ILE A 175 17.96 3.00 18.10
CA ILE A 175 18.51 1.65 18.06
C ILE A 175 19.85 1.69 18.79
N THR A 176 19.98 0.96 19.89
CA THR A 176 21.17 0.97 20.74
C THR A 176 22.12 -0.19 20.47
N GLY A 177 21.62 -1.30 19.92
CA GLY A 177 22.45 -2.47 19.61
C GLY A 177 21.65 -3.76 19.37
N PRO A 178 22.33 -4.88 19.10
CA PRO A 178 21.71 -6.14 18.68
C PRO A 178 20.92 -6.86 19.77
N THR A 179 21.20 -6.58 21.05
CA THR A 179 20.47 -7.16 22.19
C THR A 179 19.17 -6.44 22.51
N GLN A 180 18.87 -5.33 21.81
CA GLN A 180 17.66 -4.55 22.03
C GLN A 180 16.42 -5.35 21.66
N ARG A 181 15.46 -5.43 22.59
CA ARG A 181 14.18 -6.08 22.32
C ARG A 181 13.40 -5.31 21.26
N LYS A 182 12.81 -6.06 20.33
CA LYS A 182 11.85 -5.53 19.34
C LYS A 182 10.77 -4.70 20.04
N THR A 183 10.48 -3.53 19.50
CA THR A 183 9.39 -2.69 20.03
C THR A 183 8.04 -3.40 19.91
N LEU A 184 7.21 -3.25 20.95
CA LEU A 184 5.84 -3.74 20.95
C LEU A 184 4.96 -3.02 19.92
N GLN A 185 5.38 -1.84 19.45
CA GLN A 185 4.67 -1.05 18.43
C GLN A 185 5.36 -1.13 17.06
N TRP A 186 5.75 -2.33 16.64
CA TRP A 186 6.54 -2.57 15.42
C TRP A 186 5.97 -1.90 14.16
N LYS A 187 4.66 -2.01 13.93
CA LYS A 187 4.00 -1.36 12.77
C LYS A 187 4.11 0.17 12.79
N LYS A 188 4.10 0.78 13.98
CA LYS A 188 4.22 2.23 14.17
C LYS A 188 5.67 2.71 14.10
N PHE A 189 6.60 1.86 14.55
CA PHE A 189 8.02 2.09 14.33
C PHE A 189 8.35 2.11 12.84
N LEU A 190 7.83 1.13 12.11
CA LEU A 190 7.97 0.99 10.66
C LEU A 190 7.19 2.03 9.84
N SER A 191 6.29 2.82 10.42
CA SER A 191 5.63 3.92 9.70
C SER A 191 6.43 5.23 9.73
N ASN A 192 7.49 5.31 10.54
CA ASN A 192 8.34 6.50 10.64
C ASN A 192 9.58 6.34 9.76
N GLY A 193 9.82 7.29 8.84
CA GLY A 193 10.95 7.24 7.90
C GLY A 193 12.31 7.19 8.58
N SER A 194 12.56 8.03 9.59
CA SER A 194 13.83 8.07 10.31
C SER A 194 14.16 6.75 11.01
N ASN A 195 13.16 6.08 11.58
CA ASN A 195 13.32 4.74 12.16
C ASN A 195 13.69 3.70 11.11
N LYS A 196 13.08 3.74 9.91
CA LYS A 196 13.43 2.83 8.81
C LYS A 196 14.89 3.03 8.42
N THR A 197 15.33 4.28 8.22
CA THR A 197 16.71 4.60 7.88
C THR A 197 17.67 4.11 8.95
N ALA A 198 17.38 4.37 10.23
CA ALA A 198 18.19 3.89 11.35
C ALA A 198 18.24 2.36 11.44
N LEU A 199 17.13 1.67 11.15
CA LEU A 199 17.07 0.21 11.14
C LEU A 199 17.93 -0.39 10.02
N VAL A 200 17.85 0.16 8.81
CA VAL A 200 18.63 -0.32 7.67
C VAL A 200 20.13 -0.08 7.91
N GLU A 201 20.49 1.09 8.43
CA GLU A 201 21.87 1.41 8.83
C GLU A 201 22.39 0.46 9.92
N PHE A 202 21.56 0.16 10.92
CA PHE A 202 21.89 -0.81 11.96
C PHE A 202 22.11 -2.22 11.38
N LEU A 203 21.22 -2.69 10.49
CA LEU A 203 21.36 -3.98 9.84
C LEU A 203 22.66 -4.05 9.03
N TYR A 204 22.94 -3.02 8.22
CA TYR A 204 24.21 -2.94 7.49
C TYR A 204 25.43 -3.09 8.41
N ARG A 205 25.47 -2.32 9.52
CA ARG A 205 26.58 -2.38 10.48
C ARG A 205 26.73 -3.74 11.16
N GLU A 206 25.63 -4.37 11.54
CA GLU A 206 25.66 -5.69 12.17
C GLU A 206 26.13 -6.76 11.18
N TRP A 207 25.55 -6.81 9.98
CA TRP A 207 25.92 -7.82 8.97
C TRP A 207 27.35 -7.64 8.41
N SER A 208 27.95 -6.47 8.60
CA SER A 208 29.35 -6.21 8.25
C SER A 208 30.36 -6.75 9.29
N LYS A 209 29.90 -7.28 10.43
CA LYS A 209 30.80 -7.82 11.46
C LYS A 209 31.26 -9.25 11.14
N PRO A 210 32.54 -9.61 11.41
CA PRO A 210 33.09 -10.93 11.09
C PRO A 210 32.34 -12.10 11.71
N GLU A 211 31.62 -11.89 12.82
CA GLU A 211 30.75 -12.90 13.46
C GLU A 211 29.68 -13.47 12.52
N TYR A 212 29.29 -12.73 11.48
CA TYR A 212 28.30 -13.17 10.50
C TYR A 212 28.92 -13.79 9.24
N ALA A 213 30.25 -13.86 9.12
CA ALA A 213 30.96 -14.43 7.97
C ALA A 213 30.49 -15.87 7.68
N GLY A 214 30.38 -16.69 8.73
CA GLY A 214 29.92 -18.07 8.59
C GLY A 214 28.49 -18.20 8.04
N LYS A 215 27.61 -17.20 8.28
CA LYS A 215 26.24 -17.18 7.74
C LYS A 215 26.17 -16.66 6.30
N LEU A 216 27.17 -15.89 5.87
CA LEU A 216 27.28 -15.33 4.52
C LEU A 216 28.21 -16.15 3.62
N LYS A 217 28.60 -17.36 4.04
CA LYS A 217 29.47 -18.23 3.26
C LYS A 217 28.81 -18.58 1.92
N GLY A 218 29.42 -18.15 0.82
CA GLY A 218 28.91 -18.35 -0.53
C GLY A 218 27.68 -17.49 -0.88
N ILE A 219 27.34 -16.50 -0.05
CA ILE A 219 26.23 -15.58 -0.28
C ILE A 219 26.79 -14.16 -0.39
N GLU A 220 26.38 -13.46 -1.44
CA GLU A 220 26.57 -12.02 -1.58
C GLU A 220 25.31 -11.30 -1.10
N LEU A 221 25.45 -10.51 -0.04
CA LEU A 221 24.39 -9.66 0.47
C LEU A 221 24.62 -8.22 0.02
N VAL A 222 23.73 -7.71 -0.83
CA VAL A 222 23.75 -6.31 -1.27
C VAL A 222 22.73 -5.52 -0.44
N VAL A 223 23.20 -4.49 0.27
CA VAL A 223 22.38 -3.66 1.16
C VAL A 223 22.39 -2.21 0.71
N THR A 224 21.21 -1.67 0.41
CA THR A 224 21.01 -0.23 0.19
C THR A 224 20.73 0.47 1.50
N HIS A 225 21.47 1.53 1.80
CA HIS A 225 21.22 2.38 2.96
C HIS A 225 21.49 3.85 2.62
N GLY A 226 20.52 4.72 2.92
CA GLY A 226 20.58 6.11 2.48
C GLY A 226 20.75 6.22 0.97
N THR A 227 21.79 6.91 0.50
CA THR A 227 22.11 7.02 -0.93
C THR A 227 23.13 5.99 -1.42
N LYS A 228 23.70 5.19 -0.53
CA LYS A 228 24.80 4.26 -0.83
C LYS A 228 24.30 2.83 -0.93
N CYS A 229 25.09 2.00 -1.59
CA CYS A 229 24.86 0.56 -1.67
C CYS A 229 26.16 -0.18 -1.39
N HIS A 230 26.13 -1.17 -0.51
CA HIS A 230 27.32 -1.98 -0.19
C HIS A 230 27.05 -3.46 -0.43
N SER A 231 28.02 -4.13 -1.03
CA SER A 231 28.06 -5.59 -1.16
C SER A 231 28.89 -6.18 -0.03
N ILE A 232 28.31 -7.14 0.70
CA ILE A 232 28.95 -7.89 1.77
C ILE A 232 29.07 -9.35 1.30
N LYS A 233 30.29 -9.88 1.19
CA LYS A 233 30.55 -11.26 0.76
C LYS A 233 31.47 -11.99 1.74
N SER A 234 31.27 -13.30 1.89
CA SER A 234 32.24 -14.20 2.52
C SER A 234 32.46 -15.44 1.66
N THR A 235 33.69 -15.64 1.18
CA THR A 235 34.07 -16.81 0.37
C THR A 235 34.46 -18.01 1.23
N ASP A 236 35.22 -17.76 2.30
CA ASP A 236 35.75 -18.77 3.22
C ASP A 236 34.83 -19.03 4.44
N GLY A 237 33.90 -18.11 4.73
CA GLY A 237 33.07 -18.14 5.93
C GLY A 237 33.78 -17.61 7.19
N ILE A 238 34.96 -17.00 7.02
CA ILE A 238 35.83 -16.52 8.09
C ILE A 238 36.04 -15.02 7.94
N ASN A 239 36.39 -14.57 6.73
CA ASN A 239 36.62 -13.17 6.41
C ASN A 239 35.41 -12.58 5.67
N LEU A 240 35.12 -11.31 5.97
CA LEU A 240 34.12 -10.53 5.26
C LEU A 240 34.80 -9.48 4.39
N THR A 241 34.37 -9.41 3.15
CA THR A 241 34.71 -8.32 2.24
C THR A 241 33.49 -7.43 2.07
N VAL A 242 33.64 -6.14 2.38
CA VAL A 242 32.62 -5.12 2.21
C VAL A 242 33.10 -4.15 1.14
N ASN A 243 32.36 -4.08 0.03
CA ASN A 243 32.68 -3.20 -1.10
C ASN A 243 31.55 -2.20 -1.31
N ASP A 244 31.90 -0.94 -1.56
CA ASP A 244 30.95 0.08 -2.01
C ASP A 244 30.61 -0.17 -3.48
N VAL A 245 29.32 -0.26 -3.80
CA VAL A 245 28.82 -0.49 -5.16
C VAL A 245 28.27 0.84 -5.67
N GLN A 246 29.16 1.66 -6.23
CA GLN A 246 28.82 3.01 -6.68
C GLN A 246 27.71 3.03 -7.74
N GLU A 247 27.67 2.01 -8.61
CA GLU A 247 26.66 1.82 -9.66
C GLU A 247 25.23 1.70 -9.11
N LEU A 248 25.09 1.23 -7.86
CA LEU A 248 23.81 1.06 -7.17
C LEU A 248 23.51 2.21 -6.18
N SER A 249 24.36 3.23 -6.13
CA SER A 249 24.10 4.44 -5.35
C SER A 249 23.00 5.26 -6.03
N SER A 250 22.01 5.70 -5.26
CA SER A 250 20.82 6.36 -5.79
C SER A 250 20.21 7.36 -4.81
N THR A 251 19.67 8.45 -5.35
CA THR A 251 18.89 9.45 -4.61
C THR A 251 17.40 9.13 -4.56
N HIS A 252 16.96 8.03 -5.17
CA HIS A 252 15.55 7.65 -5.18
C HIS A 252 15.04 7.47 -3.75
N GLU A 253 13.93 8.10 -3.40
CA GLU A 253 13.36 7.99 -2.05
C GLU A 253 12.68 6.63 -1.82
N GLU A 254 11.99 6.11 -2.84
CA GLU A 254 11.15 4.92 -2.73
C GLU A 254 11.91 3.62 -3.06
N ALA A 255 11.56 2.55 -2.34
CA ALA A 255 12.25 1.26 -2.45
C ALA A 255 11.88 0.49 -3.72
N ASP A 256 10.67 0.69 -4.23
CA ASP A 256 10.16 0.04 -5.43
C ASP A 256 11.02 0.35 -6.67
N THR A 257 11.34 1.62 -6.91
CA THR A 257 12.22 2.04 -8.01
C THR A 257 13.65 1.54 -7.83
N ARG A 258 14.15 1.47 -6.58
CA ARG A 258 15.47 0.92 -6.28
C ARG A 258 15.54 -0.58 -6.58
N LEU A 259 14.49 -1.35 -6.28
CA LEU A 259 14.44 -2.78 -6.61
C LEU A 259 14.65 -3.01 -8.11
N LEU A 260 14.08 -2.15 -8.96
CA LEU A 260 14.26 -2.23 -10.41
C LEU A 260 15.66 -1.82 -10.87
N LEU A 261 16.28 -0.84 -10.21
CA LEU A 261 17.70 -0.50 -10.44
C LEU A 261 18.60 -1.71 -10.12
N HIS A 262 18.36 -2.41 -9.01
CA HIS A 262 19.05 -3.65 -8.68
C HIS A 262 18.81 -4.76 -9.71
N ALA A 263 17.58 -4.88 -10.22
CA ALA A 263 17.26 -5.86 -11.24
C ALA A 263 18.03 -5.58 -12.55
N ALA A 264 18.11 -4.32 -12.96
CA ALA A 264 18.89 -3.90 -14.13
C ALA A 264 20.40 -4.13 -13.96
N HIS A 265 20.94 -3.90 -12.76
CA HIS A 265 22.35 -4.18 -12.44
C HIS A 265 22.64 -5.69 -12.46
N ALA A 266 21.83 -6.49 -11.76
CA ALA A 266 21.98 -7.94 -11.73
C ALA A 266 21.85 -8.57 -13.12
N ALA A 267 21.00 -8.01 -13.99
CA ALA A 267 20.82 -8.48 -15.36
C ALA A 267 22.07 -8.37 -16.25
N GLN A 268 23.11 -7.66 -15.81
CA GLN A 268 24.40 -7.59 -16.51
C GLN A 268 25.26 -8.82 -16.23
N THR A 269 25.04 -9.51 -15.12
CA THR A 269 25.88 -10.63 -14.67
C THR A 269 25.15 -11.96 -14.72
N VAL A 270 23.83 -11.98 -14.54
CA VAL A 270 23.03 -13.22 -14.54
C VAL A 270 21.92 -13.20 -15.59
N PRO A 271 21.57 -14.37 -16.16
CA PRO A 271 20.49 -14.48 -17.14
C PRO A 271 19.09 -14.38 -16.50
N VAL A 272 18.96 -14.56 -15.18
CA VAL A 272 17.67 -14.60 -14.48
C VAL A 272 17.69 -13.73 -13.22
N VAL A 273 16.66 -12.90 -13.08
CA VAL A 273 16.41 -12.08 -11.88
C VAL A 273 15.04 -12.41 -11.30
N VAL A 274 14.98 -12.66 -10.00
CA VAL A 274 13.74 -12.89 -9.27
C VAL A 274 13.48 -11.75 -8.30
N ILE A 275 12.40 -11.00 -8.49
CA ILE A 275 12.00 -9.93 -7.59
C ILE A 275 10.90 -10.46 -6.66
N ARG A 276 11.19 -10.50 -5.35
CA ARG A 276 10.26 -10.91 -4.31
C ARG A 276 9.61 -9.68 -3.69
N SER A 277 8.36 -9.40 -4.06
CA SER A 277 7.56 -8.35 -3.40
C SER A 277 6.06 -8.67 -3.41
N PRO A 278 5.31 -8.33 -2.34
CA PRO A 278 3.86 -8.33 -2.35
C PRO A 278 3.27 -7.05 -2.96
N ASP A 279 4.09 -6.04 -3.27
CA ASP A 279 3.63 -4.74 -3.71
C ASP A 279 3.26 -4.75 -5.20
N THR A 280 2.10 -4.16 -5.51
CA THR A 280 1.66 -3.99 -6.89
C THR A 280 2.45 -2.92 -7.62
N ASP A 281 2.98 -1.92 -6.90
CA ASP A 281 3.75 -0.84 -7.50
C ASP A 281 5.03 -1.40 -8.14
N VAL A 282 5.74 -2.30 -7.43
CA VAL A 282 6.91 -3.03 -7.96
C VAL A 282 6.54 -3.90 -9.16
N ALA A 283 5.38 -4.57 -9.13
CA ALA A 283 4.94 -5.42 -10.23
C ALA A 283 4.63 -4.63 -11.50
N VAL A 284 3.97 -3.46 -11.36
CA VAL A 284 3.72 -2.54 -12.46
C VAL A 284 5.04 -2.06 -13.05
N LEU A 285 5.98 -1.61 -12.21
CA LEU A 285 7.31 -1.18 -12.65
C LEU A 285 8.08 -2.30 -13.37
N ALA A 286 7.99 -3.55 -12.88
CA ALA A 286 8.65 -4.69 -13.49
C ALA A 286 8.14 -4.97 -14.91
N VAL A 287 6.83 -4.89 -15.15
CA VAL A 287 6.27 -5.05 -16.51
C VAL A 287 6.60 -3.85 -17.39
N THR A 288 6.46 -2.63 -16.88
CA THR A 288 6.77 -1.39 -17.61
C THR A 288 8.21 -1.37 -18.11
N PHE A 289 9.17 -1.72 -17.25
CA PHE A 289 10.59 -1.61 -17.54
C PHE A 289 11.24 -2.93 -18.00
N LYS A 290 10.45 -3.99 -18.25
CA LYS A 290 10.99 -5.30 -18.62
C LYS A 290 11.93 -5.24 -19.84
N LYS A 291 11.61 -4.43 -20.85
CA LYS A 291 12.44 -4.25 -22.05
C LYS A 291 13.82 -3.65 -21.77
N GLN A 292 13.95 -2.88 -20.69
CA GLN A 292 15.22 -2.26 -20.29
C GLN A 292 16.10 -3.22 -19.47
N ILE A 293 15.53 -4.34 -19.01
CA ILE A 293 16.24 -5.38 -18.25
C ILE A 293 16.50 -6.55 -19.19
N SER A 294 17.78 -6.78 -19.52
CA SER A 294 18.23 -7.83 -20.45
C SER A 294 17.91 -9.25 -19.99
N ALA A 295 17.98 -9.50 -18.69
CA ALA A 295 17.71 -10.81 -18.08
C ALA A 295 16.22 -11.17 -18.06
N ASP A 296 15.91 -12.46 -17.93
CA ASP A 296 14.56 -12.91 -17.61
C ASP A 296 14.18 -12.45 -16.21
N VAL A 297 12.98 -11.87 -16.08
CA VAL A 297 12.48 -11.34 -14.82
C VAL A 297 11.29 -12.18 -14.35
N TYR A 298 11.40 -12.72 -13.15
CA TYR A 298 10.31 -13.42 -12.49
C TYR A 298 9.87 -12.63 -11.25
N PHE A 299 8.57 -12.53 -11.03
CA PHE A 299 8.01 -11.82 -9.89
C PHE A 299 7.39 -12.82 -8.92
N ASP A 300 8.00 -12.98 -7.76
CA ASP A 300 7.51 -13.85 -6.70
C ASP A 300 6.62 -13.03 -5.76
N THR A 301 5.32 -13.32 -5.77
CA THR A 301 4.32 -12.61 -4.97
C THR A 301 3.40 -13.55 -4.20
N GLY A 302 2.61 -13.00 -3.27
CA GLY A 302 1.70 -13.76 -2.41
C GLY A 302 2.38 -14.38 -1.18
N VAL A 303 1.60 -14.99 -0.30
CA VAL A 303 2.07 -15.55 0.99
C VAL A 303 1.53 -16.96 1.19
N LYS A 304 2.33 -17.81 1.83
CA LYS A 304 1.97 -19.22 2.13
C LYS A 304 1.42 -19.91 0.88
N ASN A 305 0.22 -20.48 0.95
CA ASN A 305 -0.45 -21.22 -0.13
C ASN A 305 -0.90 -20.34 -1.31
N ARG A 306 -0.76 -19.01 -1.23
CA ARG A 306 -1.02 -18.08 -2.33
C ARG A 306 0.27 -17.54 -2.95
N ARG A 307 1.44 -18.02 -2.49
CA ARG A 307 2.72 -17.68 -3.10
C ARG A 307 2.76 -18.25 -4.50
N ARG A 308 3.13 -17.44 -5.47
CA ARG A 308 3.22 -17.83 -6.88
C ARG A 308 4.33 -17.03 -7.56
N LEU A 309 4.95 -17.66 -8.56
CA LEU A 309 5.96 -17.05 -9.40
C LEU A 309 5.33 -16.64 -10.73
N VAL A 310 5.47 -15.38 -11.12
CA VAL A 310 4.88 -14.82 -12.33
C VAL A 310 5.98 -14.50 -13.33
N ASN A 311 5.79 -14.87 -14.60
CA ASN A 311 6.72 -14.55 -15.68
C ASN A 311 6.51 -13.12 -16.19
N ILE A 312 7.40 -12.19 -15.84
CA ILE A 312 7.24 -10.81 -16.31
C ILE A 312 7.52 -10.68 -17.80
N ASN A 313 8.39 -11.52 -18.37
CA ASN A 313 8.64 -11.55 -19.81
C ASN A 313 7.36 -11.86 -20.58
N GLN A 314 6.69 -12.97 -20.24
CA GLN A 314 5.45 -13.38 -20.93
C GLN A 314 4.34 -12.34 -20.79
N LEU A 315 4.23 -11.69 -19.61
CA LEU A 315 3.28 -10.60 -19.41
C LEU A 315 3.59 -9.39 -20.32
N SER A 316 4.86 -8.98 -20.39
CA SER A 316 5.28 -7.86 -21.22
C SER A 316 5.13 -8.15 -22.71
N ASP A 317 5.47 -9.38 -23.14
CA ASP A 317 5.35 -9.82 -24.53
C ASP A 317 3.88 -9.88 -24.99
N GLN A 318 2.97 -10.37 -24.14
CA GLN A 318 1.54 -10.42 -24.47
C GLN A 318 0.91 -9.03 -24.52
N LEU A 319 1.28 -8.14 -23.60
CA LEU A 319 0.80 -6.76 -23.61
C LEU A 319 1.36 -5.98 -24.80
N GLY A 320 2.59 -6.28 -25.19
CA GLY A 320 3.35 -5.46 -26.11
C GLY A 320 3.94 -4.22 -25.43
N GLU A 321 4.81 -3.54 -26.16
CA GLU A 321 5.61 -2.44 -25.63
C GLU A 321 4.79 -1.24 -25.15
N LYS A 322 3.92 -0.75 -26.02
CA LYS A 322 3.13 0.45 -25.74
C LYS A 322 2.23 0.25 -24.52
N LYS A 323 1.47 -0.86 -24.46
CA LYS A 323 0.61 -1.16 -23.32
C LYS A 323 1.40 -1.39 -22.03
N SER A 324 2.56 -2.04 -22.12
CA SER A 324 3.45 -2.19 -20.95
C SER A 324 3.91 -0.82 -20.43
N SER A 325 4.29 0.10 -21.32
CA SER A 325 4.67 1.47 -20.95
C SER A 325 3.49 2.25 -20.32
N ALA A 326 2.32 2.16 -20.95
CA ALA A 326 1.07 2.79 -20.53
C ALA A 326 0.59 2.33 -19.13
N LEU A 327 1.01 1.16 -18.64
CA LEU A 327 0.62 0.69 -17.30
C LEU A 327 1.03 1.64 -16.20
N LEU A 328 2.18 2.32 -16.34
CA LEU A 328 2.65 3.27 -15.33
C LEU A 328 1.74 4.49 -15.26
N GLY A 329 1.41 5.09 -16.41
CA GLY A 329 0.48 6.21 -16.51
C GLY A 329 -0.92 5.82 -16.02
N LEU A 330 -1.42 4.66 -16.42
CA LEU A 330 -2.69 4.14 -15.93
C LEU A 330 -2.69 3.95 -14.41
N HIS A 331 -1.61 3.38 -13.87
CA HIS A 331 -1.49 3.10 -12.44
C HIS A 331 -1.42 4.38 -11.62
N ALA A 332 -0.69 5.39 -12.06
CA ALA A 332 -0.72 6.70 -11.43
C ALA A 332 -2.13 7.31 -11.54
N PHE A 333 -2.65 7.46 -12.76
CA PHE A 333 -3.87 8.23 -13.02
C PHE A 333 -5.14 7.65 -12.38
N THR A 334 -5.23 6.33 -12.23
CA THR A 334 -6.41 5.66 -11.62
C THR A 334 -6.31 5.46 -10.10
N GLY A 335 -5.33 6.09 -9.45
CA GLY A 335 -5.13 6.07 -8.00
C GLY A 335 -3.98 5.15 -7.58
N CYS A 336 -2.93 5.74 -7.00
CA CYS A 336 -1.84 5.05 -6.33
C CYS A 336 -1.74 5.50 -4.86
N ASP A 337 -0.57 5.42 -4.22
CA ASP A 337 -0.45 5.91 -2.83
C ASP A 337 -0.45 7.44 -2.75
N ALA A 338 0.15 8.11 -3.74
CA ALA A 338 0.26 9.56 -3.81
C ALA A 338 -1.02 10.25 -4.31
N VAL A 339 -1.82 9.58 -5.14
CA VAL A 339 -3.00 10.20 -5.79
C VAL A 339 -4.29 9.44 -5.52
N SER A 340 -5.40 10.16 -5.56
CA SER A 340 -6.73 9.59 -5.31
C SER A 340 -7.20 8.72 -6.47
N ALA A 341 -8.02 7.72 -6.16
CA ALA A 341 -8.78 7.01 -7.18
C ALA A 341 -10.09 7.76 -7.52
N PHE A 342 -10.68 7.41 -8.65
CA PHE A 342 -12.00 7.90 -9.03
C PHE A 342 -13.11 7.16 -8.27
N THR A 343 -14.05 7.90 -7.69
CA THR A 343 -15.15 7.33 -6.89
C THR A 343 -15.95 6.30 -7.68
N GLY A 344 -15.95 5.05 -7.19
CA GLY A 344 -16.69 3.95 -7.81
C GLY A 344 -16.07 3.41 -9.10
N LYS A 345 -14.86 3.87 -9.49
CA LYS A 345 -14.12 3.40 -10.66
C LYS A 345 -12.75 2.90 -10.23
N GLY A 346 -12.50 1.61 -10.45
CA GLY A 346 -11.27 0.95 -10.01
C GLY A 346 -10.30 0.64 -11.16
N LYS A 347 -9.15 0.05 -10.80
CA LYS A 347 -8.08 -0.39 -11.70
C LYS A 347 -8.57 -1.28 -12.85
N VAL A 348 -9.52 -2.17 -12.56
CA VAL A 348 -10.05 -3.14 -13.53
C VAL A 348 -10.64 -2.42 -14.74
N LYS A 349 -11.52 -1.44 -14.53
CA LYS A 349 -12.16 -0.74 -15.65
C LYS A 349 -11.17 0.11 -16.45
N GLY A 350 -10.21 0.74 -15.77
CA GLY A 350 -9.13 1.47 -16.43
C GLY A 350 -8.27 0.57 -17.32
N TYR A 351 -7.91 -0.61 -16.81
CA TYR A 351 -7.16 -1.61 -17.56
C TYR A 351 -7.94 -2.17 -18.75
N ASP A 352 -9.24 -2.46 -18.59
CA ASP A 352 -10.09 -2.90 -19.70
C ASP A 352 -10.20 -1.84 -20.81
N LEU A 353 -10.19 -0.55 -20.46
CA LEU A 353 -10.16 0.54 -21.45
C LEU A 353 -8.80 0.61 -22.15
N LEU A 354 -7.70 0.51 -21.39
CA LEU A 354 -6.34 0.48 -21.94
C LEU A 354 -6.17 -0.63 -22.99
N LEU A 355 -6.75 -1.81 -22.75
CA LEU A 355 -6.62 -2.93 -23.68
C LEU A 355 -7.42 -2.74 -24.99
N LYS A 356 -8.48 -1.94 -24.97
CA LYS A 356 -9.46 -1.82 -26.08
C LYS A 356 -9.33 -0.55 -26.90
N ASP A 357 -8.77 0.52 -26.33
CA ASP A 357 -8.78 1.86 -26.91
C ASP A 357 -7.35 2.37 -27.09
N GLU A 358 -6.90 2.47 -28.36
CA GLU A 358 -5.56 2.92 -28.71
C GLU A 358 -5.30 4.39 -28.32
N GLN A 359 -6.35 5.23 -28.24
CA GLN A 359 -6.20 6.60 -27.76
C GLN A 359 -5.89 6.63 -26.26
N VAL A 360 -6.48 5.70 -25.50
CA VAL A 360 -6.19 5.55 -24.07
C VAL A 360 -4.77 5.03 -23.89
N GLU A 361 -4.33 4.09 -24.72
CA GLU A 361 -2.95 3.61 -24.73
C GLU A 361 -1.95 4.74 -24.97
N GLN A 362 -2.16 5.55 -26.01
CA GLN A 362 -1.30 6.69 -26.31
C GLN A 362 -1.28 7.72 -25.17
N LEU A 363 -2.46 8.10 -24.67
CA LEU A 363 -2.59 9.01 -23.54
C LEU A 363 -1.79 8.53 -22.33
N MET A 364 -1.93 7.26 -21.96
CA MET A 364 -1.28 6.71 -20.78
C MET A 364 0.24 6.58 -20.95
N CYS A 365 0.75 6.44 -22.18
CA CYS A 365 2.18 6.53 -22.48
C CYS A 365 2.72 7.96 -22.36
N GLU A 366 1.93 8.97 -22.75
CA GLU A 366 2.33 10.38 -22.70
C GLU A 366 2.38 10.92 -21.26
N LEU A 367 1.55 10.39 -20.37
CA LEU A 367 1.51 10.78 -18.96
C LEU A 367 2.86 10.56 -18.25
N GLY A 368 3.42 11.65 -17.72
CA GLY A 368 4.68 11.63 -16.95
C GLY A 368 5.95 11.78 -17.80
N THR A 369 5.83 11.92 -19.13
CA THR A 369 6.98 12.19 -20.03
C THR A 369 7.48 13.63 -19.96
N SER A 370 6.62 14.56 -19.55
CA SER A 370 6.89 15.99 -19.41
C SER A 370 6.39 16.48 -18.05
N SER A 371 7.09 17.47 -17.47
CA SER A 371 6.64 18.17 -16.26
C SER A 371 5.48 19.13 -16.51
N LEU A 372 5.30 19.57 -17.77
CA LEU A 372 4.22 20.44 -18.21
C LEU A 372 3.12 19.63 -18.87
N VAL A 373 1.87 19.88 -18.47
CA VAL A 373 0.67 19.27 -19.05
C VAL A 373 0.13 20.21 -20.13
N SER A 374 0.07 19.74 -21.38
CA SER A 374 -0.48 20.53 -22.48
C SER A 374 -2.02 20.55 -22.42
N PRO A 375 -2.68 21.57 -23.02
CA PRO A 375 -4.14 21.62 -23.10
C PRO A 375 -4.74 20.39 -23.80
N GLU A 376 -4.07 19.84 -24.81
CA GLU A 376 -4.48 18.65 -25.54
C GLU A 376 -4.42 17.41 -24.64
N LEU A 377 -3.34 17.25 -23.88
CA LEU A 377 -3.18 16.16 -22.91
C LEU A 377 -4.23 16.25 -21.81
N MET A 378 -4.53 17.46 -21.34
CA MET A 378 -5.59 17.69 -20.35
C MET A 378 -6.97 17.29 -20.90
N THR A 379 -7.27 17.69 -22.14
CA THR A 379 -8.51 17.31 -22.83
C THR A 379 -8.62 15.79 -23.00
N ALA A 380 -7.52 15.12 -23.35
CA ALA A 380 -7.48 13.66 -23.46
C ALA A 380 -7.71 12.97 -22.11
N CYS A 381 -7.14 13.50 -21.03
CA CYS A 381 -7.42 13.03 -19.67
C CYS A 381 -8.91 13.15 -19.32
N GLU A 382 -9.54 14.29 -19.63
CA GLU A 382 -10.97 14.51 -19.39
C GLU A 382 -11.84 13.50 -20.16
N MET A 383 -11.56 13.30 -21.45
CA MET A 383 -12.24 12.29 -22.27
C MET A 383 -12.10 10.89 -21.68
N PHE A 384 -10.90 10.51 -21.22
CA PHE A 384 -10.68 9.23 -20.56
C PHE A 384 -11.52 9.09 -19.29
N VAL A 385 -11.58 10.12 -18.44
CA VAL A 385 -12.42 10.11 -17.23
C VAL A 385 -13.89 9.93 -17.61
N CYS A 386 -14.38 10.63 -18.63
CA CYS A 386 -15.75 10.47 -19.11
C CYS A 386 -16.05 9.04 -19.59
N LYS A 387 -15.15 8.43 -20.39
CA LYS A 387 -15.24 7.01 -20.79
C LYS A 387 -15.24 6.08 -19.57
N LEU A 388 -14.40 6.36 -18.56
CA LEU A 388 -14.35 5.62 -17.30
C LEU A 388 -15.69 5.68 -16.56
N TYR A 389 -16.37 6.82 -16.57
CA TYR A 389 -17.71 6.95 -16.00
C TYR A 389 -18.82 6.33 -16.84
N GLY A 390 -18.56 6.05 -18.12
CA GLY A 390 -19.52 5.47 -19.06
C GLY A 390 -20.32 6.52 -19.84
N SER A 391 -19.82 7.76 -19.87
CA SER A 391 -20.35 8.78 -20.76
C SER A 391 -19.89 8.47 -22.18
N GLN A 392 -20.83 8.43 -23.12
CA GLN A 392 -20.53 8.52 -24.54
C GLN A 392 -20.35 10.02 -24.82
N ILE A 393 -19.12 10.45 -25.11
CA ILE A 393 -18.81 11.81 -25.58
C ILE A 393 -18.44 11.70 -27.04
#